data_AF-A0A7S6WPH4-F1
#
_entry.id   AF-A0A7S6WPH4-F1
#
_cell.length_a   1.000
_cell.length_b   1.000
_cell.length_c   1.000
_cell.angle_alpha   90.00
_cell.angle_beta   90.00
_cell.angle_gamma   90.00
#
_symmetry.space_group_name_H-M   'P 1'
#
loop_
_entity.id
_entity.type
_entity.pdbx_description
1 polymer ?
#
loop_
_entity_poly.entity_id
_entity_poly.type
_entity_poly.pdbx_seq_one_letter_code
_entity_poly.pdbx_strand_id
1 'polypeptide(L)' 'MFATTGIIQGNTVYVQDCVLDRYNGRKVIITVLDEDSGYDTIPNKQLFEISDSLITKNMKAYQELAK' A
#
# COMPACT_ATOMS: atom_id res chain seq x y z
N MET A 1 -4.75 8.30 10.83
CA MET A 1 -4.53 6.93 10.33
C MET A 1 -5.26 6.00 11.30
N PHE A 2 -6.11 5.11 10.80
CA PHE A 2 -6.86 4.16 11.64
C PHE A 2 -6.43 2.74 11.26
N ALA A 3 -6.22 1.87 12.25
CA ALA A 3 -5.79 0.50 12.06
C ALA A 3 -6.74 -0.43 12.82
N THR A 4 -7.09 -1.56 12.20
CA THR A 4 -7.91 -2.61 12.81
C THR A 4 -7.36 -3.96 12.36
N THR A 5 -7.53 -4.98 13.20
CA THR A 5 -7.10 -6.34 12.92
C THR A 5 -8.28 -7.17 12.43
N GLY A 6 -8.03 -8.05 11.48
CA GLY A 6 -9.07 -8.86 10.85
C GLY A 6 -8.51 -9.96 9.97
N ILE A 7 -9.41 -10.83 9.51
CA ILE A 7 -9.13 -11.97 8.65
C ILE A 7 -9.69 -11.66 7.27
N ILE A 8 -8.94 -11.99 6.22
CA ILE A 8 -9.38 -11.85 4.84
C ILE A 8 -9.69 -13.24 4.29
N GLN A 9 -10.91 -13.44 3.81
CA GLN A 9 -11.35 -14.69 3.19
C GLN A 9 -11.92 -14.39 1.81
N GLY A 10 -11.13 -14.68 0.78
CA GLY A 10 -11.48 -14.33 -0.60
C GLY A 10 -11.56 -12.81 -0.78
N ASN A 11 -12.75 -12.30 -1.09
CA ASN A 11 -13.05 -10.87 -1.24
C ASN A 11 -13.72 -10.25 0.00
N THR A 12 -13.84 -11.00 1.09
CA THR A 12 -14.50 -10.56 2.32
C THR A 12 -13.47 -10.28 3.41
N VAL A 13 -13.64 -9.16 4.11
CA VAL A 13 -12.80 -8.79 5.26
C VAL A 13 -13.63 -8.90 6.53
N TYR A 14 -13.22 -9.79 7.43
CA TYR A 14 -13.80 -10.00 8.75
C TYR A 14 -12.96 -9.25 9.79
N VAL A 15 -13.52 -8.24 10.42
CA VAL A 15 -12.86 -7.50 11.50
C VAL A 15 -13.50 -7.85 12.83
N GLN A 16 -12.69 -7.86 13.89
CA GLN A 16 -13.18 -8.19 15.23
C GLN A 16 -14.09 -7.09 15.80
N ASP A 17 -13.88 -5.84 15.35
CA ASP A 17 -14.68 -4.68 15.74
C ASP A 17 -15.53 -4.16 14.57
N CYS A 18 -16.79 -3.79 14.86
CA CYS A 18 -17.75 -3.23 13.90
C CYS A 18 -17.36 -1.84 13.33
N VAL A 19 -16.09 -1.44 13.43
CA VAL A 19 -15.64 -0.11 13.02
C VAL A 19 -15.67 0.05 11.50
N LEU A 20 -15.54 -1.04 10.74
CA LEU A 20 -15.71 -1.01 9.28
C LEU A 20 -17.14 -0.64 8.87
N ASP A 21 -18.15 -0.81 9.73
CA ASP A 21 -19.54 -0.45 9.41
C ASP A 21 -19.69 1.04 9.10
N ARG A 22 -18.82 1.87 9.68
CA ARG A 22 -18.78 3.33 9.41
C ARG A 22 -18.42 3.66 7.96
N TYR A 23 -17.91 2.69 7.20
CA TYR A 23 -17.51 2.82 5.81
C TYR A 23 -18.41 2.03 4.84
N ASN A 24 -19.48 1.41 5.32
CA ASN A 24 -20.44 0.70 4.48
C ASN A 24 -20.98 1.63 3.36
N GLY A 25 -20.97 1.13 2.12
CA GLY A 25 -21.37 1.88 0.93
C GLY A 25 -20.34 2.91 0.44
N ARG A 26 -19.15 3.01 1.04
CA ARG A 26 -18.07 3.90 0.60
C ARG A 26 -16.93 3.10 -0.04
N LYS A 27 -16.26 3.71 -1.02
CA LYS A 27 -15.02 3.16 -1.58
C LYS A 27 -13.90 3.35 -0.56
N VAL A 28 -13.26 2.26 -0.15
CA VAL A 28 -12.13 2.28 0.79
C VAL A 28 -10.91 1.58 0.19
N ILE A 29 -9.71 1.97 0.64
CA ILE A 29 -8.47 1.27 0.36
C ILE A 29 -8.11 0.51 1.64
N ILE A 30 -7.99 -0.82 1.54
CA ILE A 30 -7.60 -1.68 2.65
C ILE A 30 -6.13 -2.06 2.43
N THR A 31 -5.28 -1.65 3.36
CA THR A 31 -3.87 -2.06 3.36
C THR A 31 -3.73 -3.21 4.34
N VAL A 32 -3.35 -4.37 3.82
CA VAL A 32 -3.06 -5.57 4.61
C VAL A 32 -1.57 -5.56 4.91
N LEU A 33 -1.22 -5.60 6.18
CA LEU A 33 0.17 -5.77 6.60
C LEU A 33 0.37 -7.27 6.76
N ASP A 34 1.09 -7.88 5.84
CA ASP A 34 1.47 -9.29 5.93
C ASP A 34 2.59 -9.40 6.96
N GLU A 35 2.40 -10.20 8.02
CA GLU A 35 3.40 -10.35 9.09
C GLU A 35 4.62 -11.18 8.65
N ASP A 36 4.56 -11.86 7.50
CA ASP A 36 5.59 -12.83 7.07
C ASP A 36 6.77 -12.24 6.27
N SER A 37 6.81 -10.93 6.07
CA SER A 37 8.04 -10.25 5.65
C SER A 37 8.19 -8.97 6.45
N GLY A 38 8.92 -9.07 7.56
CA GLY A 38 9.28 -7.93 8.40
C GLY A 38 9.72 -6.76 7.52
N TYR A 39 8.99 -5.66 7.64
CA TYR A 39 9.34 -4.45 6.91
C TYR A 39 10.73 -4.00 7.36
N ASP A 40 11.68 -4.02 6.42
CA ASP A 40 12.97 -3.39 6.67
C ASP A 40 12.74 -1.89 6.83
N THR A 41 13.07 -1.39 8.02
CA THR A 41 13.01 0.05 8.29
C THR A 41 14.19 0.69 7.57
N ILE A 42 13.93 1.21 6.37
CA ILE A 42 14.94 1.94 5.61
C ILE A 42 14.98 3.42 6.07
N PRO A 43 16.17 4.02 6.24
CA PRO A 43 16.29 5.44 6.50
C PRO A 43 15.66 6.29 5.38
N ASN A 44 15.11 7.46 5.72
CA ASN A 44 14.50 8.39 4.75
C ASN A 44 15.40 8.66 3.54
N LYS A 45 16.72 8.78 3.76
CA LYS A 45 17.69 9.00 2.68
C LYS A 45 17.64 7.87 1.63
N GLN A 46 17.61 6.62 2.07
CA GLN A 46 17.52 5.47 1.17
C GLN A 46 16.17 5.44 0.43
N LEU A 47 15.08 5.80 1.11
CA LEU A 47 13.77 5.90 0.47
C LEU A 47 13.74 6.95 -0.65
N PHE A 48 14.36 8.12 -0.44
CA PHE A 48 14.46 9.17 -1.46
C PHE A 48 15.31 8.72 -2.64
N GLU A 49 16.47 8.09 -2.41
CA GLU A 49 17.33 7.57 -3.48
C GLU A 49 16.63 6.52 -4.34
N ILE A 50 15.88 5.61 -3.72
CA ILE A 50 15.06 4.60 -4.43
C ILE A 50 13.97 5.29 -5.25
N SER A 51 13.27 6.27 -4.66
CA SER A 51 12.18 6.98 -5.33
C SER A 51 12.67 7.76 -6.56
N ASP A 52 13.75 8.52 -6.43
CA ASP A 52 14.33 9.31 -7.52
C ASP A 52 14.80 8.43 -8.69
N SER A 53 15.38 7.27 -8.36
CA SER A 53 15.79 6.27 -9.34
C SER A 53 14.60 5.73 -10.14
N LEU A 54 13.51 5.38 -9.45
CA LEU A 54 12.28 4.88 -10.09
C LEU A 54 11.62 5.95 -10.98
N ILE A 55 11.52 7.19 -10.48
CA ILE A 55 10.98 8.31 -11.24
C ILE A 55 11.79 8.53 -12.52
N THR A 56 13.12 8.52 -12.42
CA THR A 56 14.02 8.71 -13.58
C THR A 56 13.86 7.59 -14.62
N LYS A 57 13.78 6.33 -14.16
CA LYS A 57 13.56 5.18 -15.05
C LYS A 57 12.22 5.28 -15.77
N ASN A 58 11.15 5.59 -15.04
CA ASN A 58 9.82 5.73 -15.61
C ASN A 58 9.77 6.89 -16.62
N MET A 59 10.38 8.02 -16.30
CA MET A 59 10.42 9.17 -17.21
C MET A 59 11.12 8.82 -18.53
N LYS A 60 12.23 8.08 -18.48
CA LYS A 60 12.90 7.57 -19.69
C LYS A 60 12.02 6.60 -20.48
N ALA A 61 11.40 5.64 -19.81
CA ALA A 61 10.50 4.68 -20.45
C ALA A 61 9.33 5.39 -21.16
N TYR A 62 8.73 6.42 -20.54
CA TYR A 62 7.69 7.22 -21.16
C TYR A 62 8.19 8.02 -22.36
N GLN A 63 9.41 8.56 -22.32
CA GLN A 63 10.02 9.25 -23.47
C GLN A 63 10.26 8.30 -24.65
N GLU A 64 10.67 7.06 -24.37
CA GLU A 64 10.88 6.03 -25.39
C GLU A 64 9.55 5.56 -26.01
N LEU A 65 8.49 5.43 -25.21
CA LEU A 65 7.14 5.08 -25.69
C LEU A 65 6.46 6.21 -26.48
N ALA A 66 6.86 7.45 -26.24
CA ALA A 66 6.33 8.62 -26.95
C ALA A 66 7.03 8.89 -28.29
N LYS A 67 8.01 8.05 -28.68
CA LYS A 67 8.75 8.14 -29.94
C LYS A 67 8.21 7.15 -30.96
#